data_AF-A0A519QG37-F1
#
_entry.id   AF-A0A519QG37-F1
#
_cell.length_a   1.000
_cell.length_b   1.000
_cell.length_c   1.000
_cell.angle_alpha   90.00
_cell.angle_beta   90.00
_cell.angle_gamma   90.00
#
_symmetry.space_group_name_H-M   'P 1'
#
loop_
_entity.id
_entity.type
_entity.pdbx_description
1 polymer ?
#
loop_
_entity_poly.entity_id
_entity_poly.type
_entity_poly.pdbx_seq_one_letter_code
_entity_poly.pdbx_strand_id
1 'polypeptide(L)' 'MKKNITGVEILPSGSLRMTTRNHDYEIEFGRTIEVKRKFDNYKAFFQKAIQDTIIDQYKVINLKFTQQVVCTK' A
#
# COMPACT_ATOMS: atom_id res chain seq x y z
N MET A 1 3.37 -18.18 3.07
CA MET A 1 2.66 -16.89 2.89
C MET A 1 2.31 -16.72 1.41
N LYS A 2 1.05 -16.49 1.07
CA LYS A 2 0.67 -16.12 -0.30
C LYS A 2 1.08 -14.65 -0.56
N LYS A 3 1.59 -14.33 -1.75
CA LYS A 3 1.94 -12.95 -2.15
C LYS A 3 0.66 -12.11 -2.23
N ASN A 4 0.55 -11.01 -1.48
CA ASN A 4 -0.70 -10.20 -1.41
C ASN A 4 -0.86 -9.20 -2.56
N ILE A 5 0.24 -8.75 -3.17
CA ILE A 5 0.20 -7.89 -4.35
C ILE A 5 -0.10 -8.75 -5.58
N THR A 6 -1.09 -8.36 -6.37
CA THR A 6 -1.58 -9.08 -7.57
C THR A 6 -1.33 -8.34 -8.86
N GLY A 7 -1.19 -7.01 -8.81
CA GLY A 7 -0.89 -6.19 -9.97
C GLY A 7 -0.01 -5.00 -9.61
N VAL A 8 0.74 -4.53 -10.61
CA VAL A 8 1.53 -3.31 -10.56
C VAL A 8 1.30 -2.55 -11.86
N GLU A 9 0.91 -1.29 -11.76
CA GLU A 9 0.73 -0.36 -12.86
C GLU A 9 1.79 0.75 -12.76
N ILE A 10 2.48 1.03 -13.86
CA ILE A 10 3.36 2.20 -13.99
C ILE A 10 2.54 3.31 -14.64
N LEU A 11 2.30 4.38 -13.88
CA LEU A 11 1.56 5.54 -14.37
C LEU A 11 2.45 6.37 -15.31
N PRO A 12 1.88 7.22 -16.20
CA PRO A 12 2.64 8.11 -17.08
C PRO A 12 3.63 9.02 -16.34
N SER A 13 3.38 9.31 -15.05
CA SER A 13 4.27 10.07 -14.17
C SER A 13 5.51 9.30 -13.68
N GLY A 14 5.66 8.02 -14.05
CA GLY A 14 6.67 7.10 -13.53
C GLY A 14 6.41 6.61 -12.10
N SER A 15 5.23 6.90 -11.55
CA SER A 15 4.81 6.39 -10.24
C SER A 15 4.17 5.01 -10.35
N LEU A 16 4.31 4.21 -9.30
CA LEU A 16 3.68 2.89 -9.20
C LEU A 16 2.34 2.96 -8.47
N ARG A 17 1.36 2.24 -9.00
CA ARG A 17 0.12 1.83 -8.32
C ARG A 17 0.11 0.31 -8.22
N MET A 18 -0.38 -0.24 -7.11
CA MET A 18 -0.43 -1.69 -6.89
C MET A 18 -1.82 -2.12 -6.41
N THR A 19 -2.23 -3.32 -6.80
CA THR A 19 -3.49 -3.94 -6.36
C THR A 19 -3.24 -5.14 -5.47
N THR A 20 -4.19 -5.46 -4.60
CA THR A 20 -4.08 -6.57 -3.66
C THR A 20 -5.06 -7.69 -3.96
N ARG A 21 -4.79 -8.92 -3.46
CA ARG A 21 -5.63 -10.09 -3.74
C ARG A 21 -6.95 -10.10 -2.97
N ASN A 22 -6.90 -9.72 -1.70
CA ASN A 22 -7.96 -10.03 -0.73
C ASN A 22 -8.70 -8.80 -0.23
N HIS A 23 -8.30 -7.60 -0.65
CA HIS A 23 -8.86 -6.35 -0.15
C HIS A 23 -9.07 -5.38 -1.31
N ASP A 24 -10.20 -4.69 -1.29
CA ASP A 24 -10.64 -3.75 -2.33
C ASP A 24 -10.04 -2.34 -2.16
N TYR A 25 -8.77 -2.28 -1.74
CA TYR A 25 -8.00 -1.03 -1.73
C TYR A 25 -6.87 -1.06 -2.75
N GLU A 26 -6.54 0.12 -3.25
CA GLU A 26 -5.34 0.35 -4.06
C GLU A 26 -4.19 0.87 -3.22
N ILE A 27 -2.97 0.54 -3.63
CA ILE A 27 -1.75 1.10 -3.03
C ILE A 27 -1.15 2.11 -4.01
N GLU A 28 -1.11 3.37 -3.60
CA GLU A 28 -0.34 4.40 -4.28
C GLU A 28 1.10 4.42 -3.77
N PHE A 29 1.99 3.72 -4.45
CA PHE A 29 3.38 3.60 -4.02
C PHE A 29 4.23 4.83 -4.37
N GLY A 30 3.89 5.51 -5.47
CA GLY A 30 4.65 6.64 -5.99
C GLY A 30 5.93 6.21 -6.70
N ARG A 31 6.94 7.09 -6.75
CA ARG A 31 8.26 6.77 -7.29
C ARG A 31 8.95 5.66 -6.50
N THR A 32 9.78 4.88 -7.18
CA THR A 32 10.61 3.78 -6.63
C THR A 32 11.81 4.27 -5.82
N ILE A 33 11.55 5.18 -4.89
CA ILE A 33 12.52 5.71 -3.92
C ILE A 33 12.24 5.10 -2.54
N GLU A 34 13.30 4.80 -1.79
CA GLU A 34 13.22 4.21 -0.43
C GLU A 34 12.32 2.97 -0.35
N VAL A 35 12.35 2.11 -1.38
CA VAL A 35 11.41 1.00 -1.57
C VAL A 35 11.29 0.11 -0.34
N LYS A 36 12.44 -0.28 0.24
CA LYS A 36 12.49 -1.12 1.45
C LYS A 36 11.75 -0.46 2.62
N ARG A 37 12.01 0.81 2.90
CA ARG A 37 11.42 1.55 4.01
C ARG A 37 9.90 1.68 3.85
N LYS A 38 9.44 2.01 2.64
CA LYS A 38 8.00 2.08 2.33
C LYS A 38 7.30 0.74 2.59
N PHE A 39 7.89 -0.36 2.14
CA PHE A 39 7.33 -1.69 2.38
C PHE A 39 7.38 -2.10 3.85
N ASP A 40 8.42 -1.73 4.60
CA ASP A 40 8.51 -2.04 6.02
C ASP A 40 7.45 -1.28 6.82
N ASN A 41 7.24 0.02 6.53
CA ASN A 41 6.13 0.81 7.09
C ASN A 41 4.77 0.22 6.73
N TYR A 42 4.56 -0.15 5.47
CA TYR A 42 3.33 -0.78 5.02
C TYR A 42 3.05 -2.10 5.72
N LYS A 43 4.06 -2.95 5.93
CA LYS A 43 3.89 -4.22 6.67
C LYS A 43 3.46 -3.97 8.12
N ALA A 44 4.10 -3.02 8.81
CA ALA A 44 3.75 -2.66 10.18
C ALA A 44 2.30 -2.13 10.26
N PHE A 45 1.93 -1.23 9.35
CA PHE A 45 0.56 -0.74 9.21
C PHE A 45 -0.43 -1.88 8.92
N PHE A 46 -0.15 -2.72 7.93
CA PHE A 46 -1.05 -3.79 7.49
C PHE A 46 -1.32 -4.79 8.61
N GLN A 47 -0.28 -5.20 9.35
CA GLN A 47 -0.44 -6.07 10.52
C GLN A 47 -1.39 -5.46 11.55
N LYS A 48 -1.21 -4.17 11.88
CA LYS A 48 -2.06 -3.47 12.84
C LYS A 48 -3.49 -3.29 12.33
N ALA A 49 -3.67 -2.88 11.07
CA ALA A 49 -4.97 -2.66 10.46
C ALA A 49 -5.80 -3.95 10.31
N ILE A 50 -5.15 -5.09 10.05
CA ILE A 50 -5.77 -6.41 10.05
C ILE A 50 -6.20 -6.80 11.47
N GLN A 51 -5.31 -6.63 12.46
CA GLN A 51 -5.61 -6.93 13.86
C GLN A 51 -6.79 -6.11 14.39
N ASP A 52 -6.85 -4.83 14.00
CA ASP A 52 -7.92 -3.93 14.40
C ASP A 52 -9.17 -4.06 13.50
N THR A 53 -9.17 -4.97 12.51
CA THR A 53 -10.28 -5.17 11.55
C THR A 53 -10.73 -3.89 10.82
N ILE A 54 -9.79 -2.98 10.56
CA ILE A 54 -10.06 -1.69 9.90
C ILE A 54 -9.53 -1.63 8.46
N ILE A 55 -8.81 -2.66 7.99
CA ILE A 55 -8.16 -2.64 6.69
C ILE A 55 -9.14 -2.43 5.52
N ASP A 56 -10.33 -3.03 5.62
CA ASP A 56 -11.37 -2.96 4.58
C ASP A 56 -12.16 -1.65 4.62
N GLN A 57 -11.86 -0.76 5.57
CA GLN A 57 -12.45 0.59 5.63
C GLN A 57 -11.75 1.58 4.70
N TYR A 58 -10.63 1.20 4.11
CA TYR A 58 -9.83 2.06 3.25
C TYR A 58 -10.05 1.70 1.79
N LYS A 59 -10.11 2.73 0.94
CA LYS A 59 -10.09 2.58 -0.53
C LYS A 59 -8.69 2.76 -1.08
N VAL A 60 -7.87 3.58 -0.42
CA VAL A 60 -6.51 3.89 -0.88
C VAL A 60 -5.54 3.89 0.29
N ILE A 61 -4.40 3.22 0.10
CA ILE A 61 -3.23 3.28 0.97
C ILE A 61 -2.11 4.01 0.20
N ASN A 62 -1.72 5.19 0.68
CA ASN A 62 -0.71 6.02 0.05
C ASN A 62 0.64 5.88 0.78
N LEU A 63 1.64 5.39 0.03
CA LEU A 63 3.02 5.18 0.46
C LEU A 63 3.99 6.15 -0.23
N LYS A 64 3.49 7.24 -0.84
CA LYS A 64 4.34 8.28 -1.46
C LYS A 64 5.25 8.95 -0.42
N PHE A 65 4.78 9.07 0.82
CA PHE A 65 5.52 9.62 1.95
C PHE A 65 6.25 8.51 2.71
N THR A 66 7.53 8.74 3.04
CA THR A 66 8.39 7.70 3.63
C THR A 66 8.32 7.61 5.15
N GLN A 67 7.70 8.61 5.79
CA GLN A 67 7.55 8.69 7.25
C GLN A 67 6.13 8.34 7.74
N GLN A 68 5.15 8.30 6.84
CA GLN A 68 3.75 8.08 7.19
C GLN A 68 3.02 7.30 6.11
N VAL A 69 2.05 6.49 6.53
CA VAL A 69 1.08 5.84 5.65
C VAL A 69 -0.22 6.62 5.73
N VAL A 70 -0.69 7.15 4.60
CA VAL A 70 -1.94 7.93 4.55
C VAL A 70 -3.03 7.06 3.95
N CYS A 71 -4.17 6.97 4.63
CA CYS A 71 -5.30 6.17 4.16
C CYS A 71 -6.49 7.06 3.84
N THR A 72 -7.24 6.69 2.81
CA THR A 72 -8.48 7.38 2.40
C THR A 72 -9.65 6.39 2.42
N LYS A 73 -10.80 6.81 2.94
CA LYS A 73 -12.02 6.01 3.04
C LYS A 73 -12.90 6.10 1.80
#